data_AF-A0A0R3T703-F1
#
_entry.id   AF-A0A0R3T703-F1
#
_cell.length_a   1.000
_cell.length_b   1.000
_cell.length_c   1.000
_cell.angle_alpha   90.00
_cell.angle_beta   90.00
_cell.angle_gamma   90.00
#
_symmetry.space_group_name_H-M   'P 1'
#
loop_
_entity.id
_entity.type
_entity.pdbx_description
1 polymer ?
#
loop_
_entity_poly.entity_id
_entity_poly.type
_entity_poly.pdbx_seq_one_letter_code
_entity_poly.pdbx_strand_id
1 'polypeptide(L)'
;MKGSMSKLGCPYEQYKSLLEESDYILDIYERSRTDESKYPLGFMKYVYERLLRSINGFVNKAGILQSQLSHFDPSIRLRSSAIDGDFSIPCGEALQKLHKSIGRLEGYRDKIDTLIHK
;
A
#
# COMPACT_ATOMS: atom_id res chain seq x y z
N MET A 1 5.38 -1.57 -37.08
CA MET A 1 5.36 -2.30 -35.79
C MET A 1 5.30 -1.25 -34.68
N LYS A 2 4.15 -1.07 -34.03
CA LYS A 2 4.00 -0.11 -32.92
C LYS A 2 4.22 -0.86 -31.61
N GLY A 3 5.19 -0.39 -30.83
CA GLY A 3 5.64 -1.02 -29.59
C GLY A 3 4.51 -1.13 -28.58
N SER A 4 4.24 -2.36 -28.16
CA SER A 4 3.38 -2.71 -27.04
C SER A 4 4.00 -2.15 -25.76
N MET A 5 3.46 -1.05 -25.22
CA MET A 5 3.78 -0.62 -23.85
C MET A 5 3.33 -1.73 -22.89
N SER A 6 4.31 -2.32 -22.23
CA SER A 6 4.25 -3.44 -21.33
C SER A 6 3.48 -3.14 -20.02
N LYS A 7 2.44 -3.94 -19.74
CA LYS A 7 2.02 -4.44 -18.41
C LYS A 7 1.91 -3.46 -17.20
N LEU A 8 1.68 -2.16 -17.40
CA LEU A 8 1.22 -1.29 -16.30
C LEU A 8 -0.29 -1.53 -16.13
N GLY A 9 -0.72 -2.13 -15.02
CA GLY A 9 -2.14 -2.35 -14.72
C GLY A 9 -2.92 -1.03 -14.72
N CYS A 10 -4.23 -1.07 -14.94
CA CYS A 10 -5.10 0.12 -14.89
C CYS A 10 -4.90 0.90 -13.57
N PRO A 11 -4.78 2.26 -13.57
CA PRO A 11 -4.55 3.05 -12.36
C PRO A 11 -5.57 2.78 -11.23
N TYR A 12 -6.83 2.51 -11.59
CA TYR A 12 -7.86 2.11 -10.64
C TYR A 12 -7.50 0.79 -9.92
N GLU A 13 -7.07 -0.22 -10.67
CA GLU A 13 -6.72 -1.54 -10.11
C GLU A 13 -5.43 -1.46 -9.28
N GLN A 14 -4.47 -0.63 -9.70
CA GLN A 14 -3.27 -0.36 -8.89
C GLN A 14 -3.66 0.30 -7.55
N TYR A 15 -4.52 1.32 -7.59
CA TYR A 15 -5.04 1.99 -6.39
C TYR A 15 -5.75 1.01 -5.45
N LYS A 16 -6.67 0.20 -6.00
CA LYS A 16 -7.43 -0.78 -5.24
C LYS A 16 -6.50 -1.83 -4.60
N SER A 17 -5.59 -2.40 -5.38
CA SER A 17 -4.63 -3.39 -4.89
C SER A 17 -3.75 -2.83 -3.77
N LEU A 18 -3.37 -1.56 -3.85
CA LEU A 18 -2.60 -0.90 -2.80
C LEU A 18 -3.43 -0.72 -1.52
N LEU A 19 -4.70 -0.36 -1.59
CA LEU A 19 -5.53 -0.28 -0.39
C LEU A 19 -5.67 -1.64 0.30
N GLU A 20 -5.90 -2.70 -0.47
CA GLU A 20 -5.95 -4.08 0.05
C GLU A 20 -4.61 -4.50 0.67
N GLU A 21 -3.48 -4.18 0.02
CA GLU A 21 -2.14 -4.44 0.56
C GLU A 21 -1.89 -3.68 1.87
N SER A 22 -2.36 -2.42 1.96
CA SER A 22 -2.23 -1.60 3.17
C SER A 22 -2.97 -2.22 4.35
N ASP A 23 -4.22 -2.65 4.13
CA ASP A 23 -5.04 -3.31 5.15
C ASP A 23 -4.41 -4.63 5.60
N TYR A 24 -3.87 -5.41 4.66
CA TYR A 24 -3.18 -6.67 4.96
C TYR A 24 -1.90 -6.47 5.80
N ILE A 25 -1.07 -5.47 5.48
CA ILE A 25 0.13 -5.14 6.26
C ILE A 25 -0.24 -4.78 7.70
N LEU A 26 -1.30 -3.99 7.88
CA LEU A 26 -1.78 -3.58 9.20
C LEU A 26 -2.35 -4.75 9.99
N ASP A 27 -3.11 -5.64 9.37
CA ASP A 27 -3.62 -6.86 10.01
C ASP A 27 -2.47 -7.75 10.52
N ILE A 28 -1.43 -7.97 9.71
CA ILE A 28 -0.26 -8.73 10.15
C ILE A 28 0.41 -8.06 11.34
N TYR A 29 0.59 -6.73 11.31
CA TYR A 29 1.20 -6.02 12.43
C TYR A 29 0.39 -6.20 13.73
N GLU A 30 -0.92 -5.95 13.70
CA GLU A 30 -1.75 -6.03 14.92
C GLU A 30 -1.77 -7.45 15.50
N ARG A 31 -1.81 -8.49 14.65
CA ARG A 31 -1.68 -9.89 15.08
C ARG A 31 -0.30 -10.19 15.67
N SER A 32 0.76 -9.71 15.02
CA SER A 32 2.14 -9.90 15.49
C SER A 32 2.36 -9.26 16.85
N ARG A 33 1.75 -8.08 17.12
CA ARG A 33 1.78 -7.42 18.42
C ARG A 33 1.05 -8.23 19.50
N THR A 34 -0.11 -8.79 19.15
CA THR A 34 -0.92 -9.59 20.09
C THR A 34 -0.22 -10.89 20.49
N ASP A 35 0.47 -11.52 19.53
CA ASP A 35 1.12 -12.81 19.72
C ASP A 35 2.61 -12.71 20.09
N GLU A 36 3.15 -11.51 20.30
CA GLU A 36 4.59 -11.27 20.49
C GLU A 36 5.19 -12.11 21.62
N SER A 37 4.45 -12.30 22.72
CA SER A 37 4.88 -13.11 23.88
C SER A 37 4.85 -14.62 23.63
N LYS A 38 4.18 -15.08 22.57
CA LYS A 38 4.02 -16.51 22.25
C LYS A 38 5.21 -17.07 21.46
N TYR A 39 6.06 -16.22 20.90
CA TYR A 39 7.14 -16.63 20.02
C TYR A 39 8.52 -16.18 20.51
N PRO A 40 9.60 -16.89 20.12
CA PRO A 40 10.96 -16.48 20.43
C PRO A 40 11.28 -15.09 19.86
N LEU A 41 12.08 -14.31 20.60
CA LEU A 41 12.49 -12.95 20.21
C LEU A 41 13.09 -12.88 18.80
N GLY A 42 13.96 -13.83 18.44
CA GLY A 42 14.56 -13.91 17.10
C GLY A 42 13.53 -14.12 15.98
N PHE A 43 12.46 -14.88 16.26
CA PHE A 43 11.37 -15.06 15.29
C PHE A 43 10.55 -13.78 15.14
N MET A 44 10.19 -13.13 16.24
CA MET A 44 9.44 -11.87 16.19
C MET A 44 10.23 -10.76 15.47
N LYS A 45 11.54 -10.67 15.72
CA LYS A 45 12.43 -9.76 14.99
C LYS A 45 12.37 -10.01 13.49
N TYR A 46 12.45 -11.27 13.04
CA TYR A 46 12.31 -11.63 11.63
C TYR A 46 10.95 -11.22 11.03
N VAL A 47 9.86 -11.40 11.77
CA VAL A 47 8.52 -10.97 11.33
C VAL A 47 8.48 -9.45 11.15
N TYR A 48 9.00 -8.69 12.11
CA TYR A 48 9.07 -7.23 12.04
C TYR A 48 9.96 -6.72 10.90
N GLU A 49 11.12 -7.34 10.67
CA GLU A 49 11.99 -7.00 9.53
C GLU A 49 11.28 -7.24 8.18
N ARG A 50 10.48 -8.31 8.07
CA ARG A 50 9.65 -8.55 6.88
C ARG A 50 8.55 -7.52 6.73
N LEU A 51 7.89 -7.13 7.81
CA LEU A 51 6.90 -6.05 7.80
C LEU A 51 7.50 -4.72 7.33
N LEU A 52 8.71 -4.36 7.80
CA LEU A 52 9.41 -3.18 7.30
C LEU A 52 9.65 -3.23 5.79
N ARG A 53 10.08 -4.38 5.26
CA ARG A 53 10.25 -4.56 3.81
C ARG A 53 8.93 -4.41 3.05
N SER A 54 7.85 -4.98 3.58
CA SER A 54 6.51 -4.83 3.00
C SER A 54 6.05 -3.37 3.00
N ILE A 55 6.24 -2.64 4.10
CA ILE A 55 5.91 -1.23 4.20
C ILE A 55 6.72 -0.41 3.20
N ASN A 56 8.03 -0.61 3.11
CA ASN A 56 8.87 0.12 2.16
C ASN A 56 8.48 -0.20 0.70
N GLY A 57 8.16 -1.47 0.42
CA GLY A 57 7.64 -1.89 -0.88
C GLY A 57 6.31 -1.22 -1.22
N PHE A 58 5.39 -1.13 -0.26
CA PHE A 58 4.13 -0.41 -0.39
C PHE A 58 4.37 1.08 -0.65
N VAL A 59 5.17 1.76 0.19
CA VAL A 59 5.42 3.21 0.09
C VAL A 59 6.02 3.56 -1.28
N ASN A 60 6.94 2.74 -1.79
CA ASN A 60 7.50 2.95 -3.12
C ASN A 60 6.43 2.80 -4.22
N LYS A 61 5.64 1.72 -4.21
CA LYS A 61 4.56 1.50 -5.19
C LYS A 61 3.50 2.60 -5.13
N ALA A 62 3.09 2.97 -3.93
CA ALA A 62 2.11 4.02 -3.66
C ALA A 62 2.63 5.40 -4.06
N GLY A 63 3.90 5.72 -3.81
CA GLY A 63 4.54 6.96 -4.24
C GLY A 63 4.59 7.10 -5.77
N ILE A 64 4.89 6.00 -6.48
CA ILE A 64 4.84 5.98 -7.96
C ILE A 64 3.43 6.27 -8.45
N LEU A 65 2.41 5.57 -7.91
CA LEU A 65 1.02 5.80 -8.31
C LEU A 65 0.55 7.21 -7.93
N GLN A 66 0.92 7.71 -6.76
CA GLN A 66 0.59 9.07 -6.33
C GLN A 66 1.17 10.12 -7.30
N SER A 67 2.42 9.94 -7.73
CA SER A 67 3.05 10.81 -8.72
C SER A 67 2.38 10.72 -10.08
N GLN A 68 1.89 9.54 -10.49
CA GLN A 68 1.13 9.41 -11.73
C GLN A 68 -0.23 10.12 -11.63
N LEU A 69 -0.93 9.92 -10.52
CA LEU A 69 -2.26 10.46 -10.28
C LEU A 69 -2.26 11.99 -10.11
N SER A 70 -1.19 12.57 -9.56
CA SER A 70 -1.08 14.02 -9.35
C SER A 70 -1.03 14.85 -10.65
N HIS A 71 -0.77 14.21 -11.79
CA HIS A 71 -0.81 14.84 -13.11
C HIS A 71 -2.21 14.86 -13.74
N PHE A 72 -3.18 14.15 -13.17
CA PHE A 72 -4.55 14.17 -13.65
C PHE A 72 -5.37 15.26 -12.96
N ASP A 73 -6.36 15.78 -13.66
CA ASP A 73 -7.38 16.63 -13.05
C ASP A 73 -8.09 15.86 -11.92
N PRO A 74 -8.21 16.41 -10.69
CA PRO A 74 -8.83 15.72 -9.56
C PRO A 74 -10.26 15.24 -9.81
N SER A 75 -10.98 15.88 -10.75
CA SER A 75 -12.35 15.53 -11.13
C SER A 75 -12.42 14.31 -12.06
N ILE A 76 -11.32 13.92 -12.72
CA ILE A 76 -11.25 12.73 -13.56
C ILE A 76 -11.54 11.50 -12.70
N ARG A 77 -12.43 10.64 -13.18
CA ARG A 77 -12.76 9.38 -12.51
C ARG A 77 -11.87 8.26 -13.00
N LEU A 78 -11.13 7.63 -12.10
CA LEU A 78 -10.47 6.36 -12.34
C LEU A 78 -11.54 5.28 -12.45
N ARG A 79 -11.56 4.51 -13.54
CA ARG A 79 -12.56 3.47 -13.80
C ARG A 79 -11.94 2.09 -13.73
N SER A 80 -12.67 1.13 -13.14
CA SER A 80 -12.30 -0.28 -13.23
C SER A 80 -12.35 -0.76 -14.68
N SER A 81 -11.48 -1.71 -15.01
CA SER A 81 -11.51 -2.42 -16.30
C SER A 81 -12.47 -3.62 -16.30
N ALA A 82 -13.11 -3.93 -15.16
CA ALA A 82 -14.04 -5.03 -15.05
C ALA A 82 -15.35 -4.75 -15.81
N ILE A 83 -15.86 -5.77 -16.51
CA ILE A 83 -17.03 -5.67 -17.40
C ILE A 83 -18.34 -5.51 -16.60
N ASP A 84 -18.39 -5.99 -15.35
CA ASP A 84 -19.62 -6.11 -14.55
C ASP A 84 -19.72 -5.14 -13.36
N GLY A 85 -18.94 -4.06 -13.35
CA GLY A 85 -19.02 -3.08 -12.28
C GLY A 85 -18.56 -1.72 -12.73
N ASP A 86 -19.48 -0.75 -12.77
CA ASP A 86 -19.16 0.65 -13.05
C ASP A 86 -18.54 1.32 -11.80
N PHE A 87 -17.54 0.64 -11.23
CA PHE A 87 -16.78 1.13 -10.09
C PHE A 87 -15.82 2.18 -10.58
N SER A 88 -16.04 3.40 -10.07
CA SER A 88 -15.16 4.52 -10.36
C SER A 88 -15.00 5.40 -9.14
N ILE A 89 -13.84 6.03 -9.04
CA ILE A 89 -13.50 6.95 -7.95
C ILE A 89 -12.88 8.22 -8.55
N PRO A 90 -13.23 9.42 -8.07
CA PRO A 90 -12.51 10.63 -8.43
C PRO A 90 -11.01 10.50 -8.12
N CYS A 91 -10.16 10.95 -9.04
CA CYS A 91 -8.71 10.91 -8.89
C CYS A 91 -8.27 11.64 -7.62
N GLY A 92 -8.88 12.79 -7.31
CA GLY A 92 -8.63 13.53 -6.07
C GLY A 92 -8.92 12.71 -4.81
N GLU A 93 -10.00 11.93 -4.81
CA GLU A 93 -10.35 11.07 -3.68
C GLU A 93 -9.38 9.87 -3.56
N ALA A 94 -9.01 9.27 -4.70
CA ALA A 94 -8.01 8.20 -4.73
C ALA A 94 -6.65 8.68 -4.20
N LEU A 95 -6.20 9.87 -4.61
CA LEU A 95 -4.98 10.52 -4.13
C LEU A 95 -5.02 10.76 -2.62
N GLN A 96 -6.12 11.32 -2.10
CA GLN A 96 -6.26 11.58 -0.66
C GLN A 96 -6.20 10.29 0.16
N LYS A 97 -6.92 9.25 -0.28
CA LYS A 97 -6.92 7.94 0.39
C LYS A 97 -5.53 7.30 0.34
N LEU A 98 -4.85 7.34 -0.81
CA LEU A 98 -3.51 6.79 -0.97
C LEU A 98 -2.49 7.53 -0.08
N HIS A 99 -2.55 8.86 -0.05
CA HIS A 99 -1.69 9.68 0.80
C HIS A 99 -1.88 9.35 2.29
N LYS A 100 -3.14 9.19 2.73
CA LYS A 100 -3.46 8.76 4.11
C LYS A 100 -2.89 7.37 4.42
N SER A 101 -2.99 6.41 3.50
CA SER A 101 -2.44 5.07 3.69
C SER A 101 -0.91 5.07 3.77
N ILE A 102 -0.24 5.88 2.93
CA ILE A 102 1.22 6.09 3.01
C ILE A 102 1.60 6.62 4.40
N GLY A 103 1.04 7.76 4.81
CA GLY A 103 1.39 8.38 6.09
C GLY A 103 1.10 7.46 7.29
N ARG A 104 0.01 6.69 7.23
CA ARG A 104 -0.30 5.68 8.26
C ARG A 104 0.80 4.62 8.31
N LEU A 105 1.16 4.00 7.18
CA LEU A 105 2.16 2.93 7.16
C LEU A 105 3.57 3.42 7.49
N GLU A 106 3.93 4.66 7.15
CA GLU A 106 5.17 5.27 7.62
C GLU A 106 5.20 5.40 9.15
N GLY A 107 4.09 5.81 9.78
CA GLY A 107 4.00 5.81 11.24
C GLY A 107 4.13 4.42 11.87
N TYR A 108 3.74 3.36 11.17
CA TYR A 108 3.97 1.98 11.62
C TYR A 108 5.41 1.52 11.36
N ARG A 109 6.05 1.98 10.27
CA ARG A 109 7.48 1.74 10.00
C ARG A 109 8.33 2.16 11.19
N ASP A 110 8.12 3.37 11.69
CA ASP A 110 8.91 3.93 12.80
C ASP A 110 8.70 3.14 14.11
N LYS A 111 7.46 2.69 14.36
CA LYS A 111 7.14 1.82 15.51
C LYS A 111 7.83 0.47 15.40
N ILE A 112 7.83 -0.15 14.22
CA ILE A 112 8.45 -1.45 13.99
C ILE A 112 9.98 -1.34 14.09
N ASP A 113 10.56 -0.28 13.53
CA ASP A 113 12.00 -0.03 13.62
C ASP A 113 12.45 0.10 15.09
N THR A 114 11.65 0.79 15.91
CA THR A 114 11.86 0.86 17.36
C THR A 114 11.79 -0.51 18.04
N LEU A 115 10.94 -1.44 17.57
CA LEU A 115 10.80 -2.78 18.16
C LEU A 115 11.99 -3.70 17.81
N ILE A 116 12.59 -3.52 16.63
CA ILE A 116 13.72 -4.34 16.15
C ILE A 116 15.03 -4.00 16.87
N HIS A 117 15.19 -2.73 17.27
CA HIS A 117 16.40 -2.20 17.89
C HIS A 117 16.35 -2.14 19.43
N LYS A 118 15.24 -2.54 20.05
CA LYS A 118 15.12 -2.78 21.50
C LYS A 118 15.79 -4.09 21.91
#